data_AF-D3PWE6-F1
#
_entry.id   AF-D3PWE6-F1
#
_cell.length_a   1.000
_cell.length_b   1.000
_cell.length_c   1.000
_cell.angle_alpha   90.00
_cell.angle_beta   90.00
_cell.angle_gamma   90.00
#
_symmetry.space_group_name_H-M   'P 1'
#
loop_
_entity.id
_entity.type
_entity.pdbx_description
1 polymer ?
#
loop_
_entity_poly.entity_id
_entity_poly.type
_entity_poly.pdbx_seq_one_letter_code
_entity_poly.pdbx_strand_id
1 'polypeptide(L)'
;MSTDNLMETYRLACERYTKAVVSATRTRDEAADRYRREAAEVKETAQQAVAERDTAMRDAVAAKKLVTEVDDTCADIWRRLGSYIGPKYTVITPPPGTAEDVSGVTDVKAMVERTRRTIALVQRGEVPFEPPKRAVPVAAVIGVVIGVLAAIGAGMLLSDSKDGHTQALSQAGALVVVFIGAFAGIPVLSGWLATRHRIGPRPIHIGACIVGAVVAMCAMAPFTFVG
;
A
#
# COMPACT_ATOMS: atom_id res chain seq x y z
N MET A 1 -22.87 -26.76 -105.74
CA MET A 1 -22.26 -27.12 -104.45
C MET A 1 -22.75 -28.51 -104.11
N SER A 2 -21.88 -29.53 -104.07
CA SER A 2 -22.30 -30.92 -103.82
C SER A 2 -22.84 -31.07 -102.38
N THR A 3 -23.87 -31.89 -102.19
CA THR A 3 -24.47 -32.20 -100.88
C THR A 3 -23.45 -32.69 -99.86
N ASP A 4 -22.39 -33.38 -100.30
CA ASP A 4 -21.30 -33.85 -99.44
C ASP A 4 -20.49 -32.70 -98.82
N ASN A 5 -20.31 -31.60 -99.55
CA ASN A 5 -19.59 -30.42 -99.06
C ASN A 5 -20.40 -29.66 -97.99
N LEU A 6 -21.73 -29.65 -98.14
CA LEU A 6 -22.65 -29.09 -97.14
C LEU A 6 -22.65 -29.90 -95.84
N MET A 7 -22.70 -31.24 -95.94
CA MET A 7 -22.66 -32.12 -94.78
C MET A 7 -21.33 -32.03 -94.01
N GLU A 8 -20.21 -31.97 -94.72
CA GLU A 8 -18.90 -31.82 -94.08
C GLU A 8 -18.74 -30.46 -93.39
N THR A 9 -19.23 -29.38 -94.02
CA THR A 9 -19.25 -28.04 -93.42
C THR A 9 -20.10 -28.00 -92.14
N TYR A 10 -21.27 -28.65 -92.16
CA TYR A 10 -22.14 -28.75 -90.98
C TYR A 10 -21.50 -29.57 -89.85
N ARG A 11 -20.87 -30.71 -90.17
CA ARG A 11 -20.14 -31.55 -89.20
C ARG A 11 -19.03 -30.75 -88.52
N LEU A 12 -18.23 -30.03 -89.31
CA LEU A 12 -17.12 -29.21 -88.80
C LEU A 12 -17.62 -28.05 -87.93
N ALA A 13 -18.77 -27.45 -88.27
CA ALA A 13 -19.42 -26.43 -87.45
C ALA A 13 -19.91 -27.00 -86.10
N CYS A 14 -20.50 -28.19 -86.10
CA CYS A 14 -20.93 -28.88 -84.88
C CYS A 14 -19.74 -29.22 -83.96
N GLU A 15 -18.63 -29.70 -84.53
CA GLU A 15 -17.41 -29.97 -83.76
C GLU A 15 -16.82 -28.69 -83.14
N ARG A 16 -16.75 -27.60 -83.92
CA ARG A 16 -16.29 -26.30 -83.42
C ARG A 16 -17.18 -25.77 -82.30
N TYR A 17 -18.50 -25.88 -82.46
CA TYR A 17 -19.47 -25.48 -81.43
C TYR A 17 -19.30 -26.32 -80.15
N THR A 18 -19.23 -27.64 -80.28
CA THR A 18 -19.05 -28.55 -79.13
C THR A 18 -17.75 -28.25 -78.38
N LYS A 19 -16.65 -28.04 -79.12
CA LYS A 19 -15.36 -27.65 -78.53
C LYS A 19 -15.44 -26.29 -77.82
N ALA A 20 -16.15 -25.31 -78.40
CA ALA A 20 -16.36 -24.00 -77.78
C ALA A 20 -17.18 -24.09 -76.48
N VAL A 21 -18.25 -24.89 -76.47
CA VAL A 21 -19.09 -25.10 -75.26
C VAL A 21 -18.30 -25.80 -74.15
N VAL A 22 -17.51 -26.82 -74.49
CA VAL A 22 -16.66 -27.52 -73.51
C VAL A 22 -15.61 -26.57 -72.94
N SER A 23 -14.96 -25.76 -73.80
CA SER A 23 -13.99 -24.76 -73.35
C SER A 23 -14.61 -23.70 -72.45
N ALA A 24 -15.79 -23.18 -72.82
CA ALA A 24 -16.49 -22.17 -72.03
C ALA A 24 -16.94 -22.71 -70.66
N THR A 25 -17.44 -23.95 -70.62
CA THR A 25 -17.83 -24.62 -69.37
C THR A 25 -16.63 -24.79 -68.46
N ARG A 26 -15.49 -25.24 -69.00
CA ARG A 26 -14.23 -25.37 -68.25
C ARG A 26 -13.77 -24.03 -67.68
N THR A 27 -13.75 -22.96 -68.49
CA THR A 27 -13.35 -21.63 -68.01
C THR A 27 -14.28 -21.10 -66.92
N ARG A 28 -15.60 -21.34 -67.04
CA ARG A 28 -16.57 -20.98 -66.00
C ARG A 28 -16.29 -21.73 -64.70
N ASP A 29 -16.04 -23.03 -64.78
CA ASP A 29 -15.82 -23.87 -63.59
C ASP A 29 -14.48 -23.49 -62.91
N GLU A 30 -13.42 -23.24 -63.68
CA GLU A 30 -12.13 -22.74 -63.17
C GLU A 30 -12.27 -21.36 -62.50
N ALA A 31 -13.09 -20.46 -63.05
CA ALA A 31 -13.37 -19.16 -62.45
C ALA A 31 -14.19 -19.30 -61.15
N ALA A 32 -15.19 -20.20 -61.12
CA ALA A 32 -15.98 -20.47 -59.93
C ALA A 32 -15.16 -21.11 -58.80
N ASP A 33 -14.22 -22.01 -59.14
CA ASP A 33 -13.27 -22.59 -58.18
C ASP A 33 -12.31 -21.55 -57.63
N ARG A 34 -11.81 -20.63 -58.48
CA ARG A 34 -10.96 -19.53 -58.04
C ARG A 34 -11.71 -18.60 -57.07
N TYR A 35 -12.91 -18.17 -57.43
CA TYR A 35 -13.75 -17.32 -56.58
C TYR A 35 -14.04 -17.98 -55.23
N ARG A 36 -14.35 -19.29 -55.22
CA ARG A 36 -14.59 -20.02 -53.96
C ARG A 36 -13.36 -20.05 -53.06
N ARG A 37 -12.16 -20.22 -53.62
CA ARG A 37 -10.91 -20.18 -52.85
C ARG A 37 -10.62 -18.79 -52.29
N GLU A 38 -10.71 -17.75 -53.12
CA GLU A 38 -10.50 -16.36 -52.69
C GLU A 38 -11.52 -15.95 -51.61
N ALA A 39 -12.79 -16.32 -51.78
CA ALA A 39 -13.83 -16.04 -50.79
C ALA A 39 -13.58 -16.78 -49.47
N ALA A 40 -13.07 -18.01 -49.51
CA ALA A 40 -12.69 -18.76 -48.31
C ALA A 40 -11.50 -18.11 -47.58
N GLU A 41 -10.47 -17.70 -48.32
CA GLU A 41 -9.28 -17.04 -47.78
C GLU A 41 -9.60 -15.68 -47.15
N VAL A 42 -10.44 -14.87 -47.81
CA VAL A 42 -10.92 -13.59 -47.25
C VAL A 42 -11.74 -13.82 -45.98
N LYS A 43 -12.59 -14.85 -45.97
CA LYS A 43 -13.39 -15.20 -44.80
C LYS A 43 -12.51 -15.64 -43.63
N GLU A 44 -11.51 -16.48 -43.87
CA GLU A 44 -10.56 -16.94 -42.86
C GLU A 44 -9.75 -15.77 -42.28
N THR A 45 -9.20 -14.93 -43.15
CA THR A 45 -8.46 -13.72 -42.75
C THR A 45 -9.33 -12.78 -41.91
N ALA A 46 -10.58 -12.56 -42.32
CA ALA A 46 -11.53 -11.74 -41.56
C ALA A 46 -11.86 -12.35 -40.19
N GLN A 47 -12.01 -13.67 -40.10
CA GLN A 47 -12.23 -14.36 -38.83
C GLN A 47 -11.03 -14.23 -37.90
N GLN A 48 -9.80 -14.37 -38.42
CA GLN A 48 -8.59 -14.18 -37.65
C GLN A 48 -8.46 -12.75 -37.12
N ALA A 49 -8.68 -11.75 -37.97
CA ALA A 49 -8.62 -10.34 -37.58
C ALA A 49 -9.67 -9.99 -36.49
N VAL A 50 -10.88 -10.57 -36.57
CA VAL A 50 -11.90 -10.41 -35.52
C VAL A 50 -11.45 -11.06 -34.22
N ALA A 51 -10.87 -12.26 -34.25
CA ALA A 51 -10.37 -12.94 -33.05
C ALA A 51 -9.22 -12.18 -32.38
N GLU A 52 -8.30 -11.61 -33.16
CA GLU A 52 -7.21 -10.76 -32.68
C GLU A 52 -7.76 -9.48 -32.03
N ARG A 53 -8.71 -8.80 -32.70
CA ARG A 53 -9.39 -7.61 -32.15
C ARG A 53 -10.09 -7.92 -30.83
N ASP A 54 -10.84 -9.01 -30.76
CA ASP A 54 -11.60 -9.37 -29.57
C ASP A 54 -10.67 -9.74 -28.40
N THR A 55 -9.49 -10.30 -28.68
CA THR A 55 -8.46 -10.54 -27.67
C THR A 55 -7.85 -9.22 -27.19
N ALA A 56 -7.47 -8.32 -28.10
CA ALA A 56 -6.96 -7.00 -27.76
C ALA A 56 -7.97 -6.17 -26.95
N MET A 57 -9.26 -6.26 -27.27
CA MET A 57 -10.32 -5.60 -26.49
C MET A 57 -10.43 -6.15 -25.07
N ARG A 58 -10.35 -7.48 -24.90
CA ARG A 58 -10.35 -8.10 -23.56
C ARG A 58 -9.15 -7.67 -22.74
N ASP A 59 -7.98 -7.62 -23.36
CA ASP A 59 -6.74 -7.19 -22.69
C ASP A 59 -6.80 -5.72 -22.30
N ALA A 60 -7.34 -4.85 -23.16
CA ALA A 60 -7.54 -3.43 -22.86
C ALA A 60 -8.51 -3.22 -21.68
N VAL A 61 -9.61 -3.98 -21.62
CA VAL A 61 -10.56 -3.93 -20.50
C VAL A 61 -9.89 -4.42 -19.20
N ALA A 62 -9.11 -5.50 -19.26
CA ALA A 62 -8.38 -6.03 -18.12
C ALA A 62 -7.34 -5.03 -17.59
N ALA A 63 -6.58 -4.39 -18.49
CA ALA A 63 -5.61 -3.36 -18.15
C ALA A 63 -6.29 -2.13 -17.50
N LYS A 64 -7.40 -1.65 -18.07
CA LYS A 64 -8.16 -0.53 -17.50
C LYS A 64 -8.68 -0.84 -16.10
N LYS A 65 -9.20 -2.06 -15.89
CA LYS A 65 -9.65 -2.51 -14.57
C LYS A 65 -8.50 -2.51 -13.55
N LEU A 66 -7.33 -3.01 -13.95
CA LEU A 66 -6.15 -3.03 -13.10
C LEU A 66 -5.70 -1.61 -12.71
N VAL A 67 -5.64 -0.68 -13.67
CA VAL A 67 -5.30 0.72 -13.40
C VAL A 67 -6.26 1.33 -12.39
N THR A 68 -7.58 1.13 -12.61
CA THR A 68 -8.61 1.65 -11.70
C THR A 68 -8.44 1.09 -10.27
N GLU A 69 -8.18 -0.22 -10.13
CA GLU A 69 -7.98 -0.86 -8.82
C GLU A 69 -6.71 -0.33 -8.11
N VAL A 70 -5.64 -0.09 -8.86
CA VAL A 70 -4.40 0.49 -8.34
C VAL A 70 -4.62 1.93 -7.91
N ASP A 71 -5.30 2.75 -8.72
CA ASP A 71 -5.60 4.15 -8.42
C ASP A 71 -6.47 4.28 -7.17
N ASP A 72 -7.53 3.48 -7.05
CA ASP A 72 -8.39 3.44 -5.86
C ASP A 72 -7.58 3.04 -4.62
N THR A 73 -6.69 2.06 -4.76
CA THR A 73 -5.84 1.62 -3.66
C THR A 73 -4.84 2.71 -3.25
N CYS A 74 -4.20 3.37 -4.22
CA CYS A 74 -3.29 4.49 -3.99
C CYS A 74 -4.01 5.67 -3.32
N ALA A 75 -5.23 5.99 -3.74
CA ALA A 75 -6.06 7.01 -3.12
C ALA A 75 -6.41 6.67 -1.66
N ASP A 76 -6.80 5.42 -1.35
CA ASP A 76 -7.05 5.00 0.03
C ASP A 76 -5.79 5.06 0.89
N ILE A 77 -4.65 4.60 0.34
CA ILE A 77 -3.33 4.70 0.98
C ILE A 77 -3.01 6.16 1.32
N TRP A 78 -3.17 7.07 0.35
CA TRP A 78 -2.87 8.49 0.52
C TRP A 78 -3.77 9.15 1.56
N ARG A 79 -5.07 8.85 1.53
CA ARG A 79 -6.04 9.33 2.50
C ARG A 79 -5.71 8.85 3.92
N ARG A 80 -5.36 7.58 4.08
CA ARG A 80 -4.91 7.03 5.38
C ARG A 80 -3.65 7.73 5.84
N LEU A 81 -2.65 7.90 4.97
CA LEU A 81 -1.44 8.64 5.31
C LEU A 81 -1.75 10.05 5.80
N GLY A 82 -2.67 10.76 5.15
CA GLY A 82 -3.11 12.09 5.55
C GLY A 82 -3.69 12.18 6.96
N SER A 83 -4.33 11.12 7.45
CA SER A 83 -4.78 11.04 8.85
C SER A 83 -3.62 11.01 9.87
N TYR A 84 -2.44 10.53 9.48
CA TYR A 84 -1.27 10.40 10.35
C TYR A 84 -0.34 11.62 10.28
N ILE A 85 0.03 12.06 9.08
CA ILE A 85 0.94 13.22 8.90
C ILE A 85 0.20 14.56 8.92
N GLY A 86 -1.12 14.56 8.79
CA GLY A 86 -1.98 15.74 8.81
C GLY A 86 -2.25 16.30 7.40
N PRO A 87 -3.36 17.07 7.22
CA PRO A 87 -3.83 17.48 5.90
C PRO A 87 -2.79 18.29 5.12
N LYS A 88 -2.04 19.17 5.81
CA LYS A 88 -1.05 20.09 5.22
C LYS A 88 0.02 19.39 4.37
N TYR A 89 0.34 18.14 4.65
CA TYR A 89 1.37 17.36 3.94
C TYR A 89 0.80 16.37 2.91
N THR A 90 -0.52 16.28 2.80
CA THR A 90 -1.22 15.33 1.91
C THR A 90 -2.22 15.98 0.96
N VAL A 91 -2.36 17.31 0.97
CA VAL A 91 -3.29 18.03 0.06
C VAL A 91 -2.95 17.77 -1.42
N ILE A 92 -1.68 17.53 -1.74
CA ILE A 92 -1.22 17.35 -3.13
C ILE A 92 -0.74 15.91 -3.28
N THR A 93 -1.48 15.11 -4.05
CA THR A 93 -1.00 13.81 -4.52
C THR A 93 0.28 14.03 -5.32
N PRO A 94 1.38 13.32 -5.04
CA PRO A 94 2.62 13.48 -5.81
C PRO A 94 2.34 13.19 -7.29
N PRO A 95 3.02 13.90 -8.21
CA PRO A 95 2.87 13.62 -9.63
C PRO A 95 3.27 12.17 -9.93
N PRO A 96 2.67 11.53 -10.95
CA PRO A 96 3.06 10.19 -11.35
C PRO A 96 4.57 10.17 -11.65
N GLY A 97 5.29 9.22 -11.03
CA GLY A 97 6.72 9.03 -11.27
C GLY A 97 7.01 8.60 -12.71
N THR A 98 8.27 8.70 -13.14
CA THR A 98 8.69 8.11 -14.41
C THR A 98 8.51 6.60 -14.34
N ALA A 99 7.93 6.00 -15.38
CA ALA A 99 7.58 4.58 -15.42
C ALA A 99 8.79 3.62 -15.45
N GLU A 100 10.00 4.13 -15.23
CA GLU A 100 11.27 3.45 -15.53
C GLU A 100 11.60 2.28 -14.60
N ASP A 101 10.98 2.19 -13.41
CA ASP A 101 11.37 1.20 -12.38
C ASP A 101 10.40 0.02 -12.21
N VAL A 102 9.29 -0.06 -12.96
CA VAL A 102 8.30 -1.12 -12.76
C VAL A 102 8.14 -1.97 -14.02
N SER A 103 8.77 -3.14 -14.00
CA SER A 103 8.93 -4.00 -15.17
C SER A 103 7.71 -4.86 -15.52
N GLY A 104 6.68 -4.90 -14.66
CA GLY A 104 5.46 -5.66 -14.96
C GLY A 104 4.32 -5.55 -13.94
N VAL A 105 3.15 -6.06 -14.34
CA VAL A 105 1.91 -6.08 -13.53
C VAL A 105 2.11 -6.77 -12.18
N THR A 106 2.94 -7.83 -12.14
CA THR A 106 3.25 -8.55 -10.90
C THR A 106 4.02 -7.68 -9.91
N ASP A 107 4.94 -6.85 -10.40
CA ASP A 107 5.73 -5.93 -9.57
C ASP A 107 4.83 -4.84 -8.98
N VAL A 108 3.91 -4.28 -9.78
CA VAL A 108 2.91 -3.32 -9.31
C VAL A 108 2.07 -3.92 -8.19
N LYS A 109 1.53 -5.14 -8.39
CA LYS A 109 0.73 -5.82 -7.35
C LYS A 109 1.54 -6.09 -6.08
N ALA A 110 2.77 -6.57 -6.21
CA ALA A 110 3.66 -6.82 -5.08
C ALA A 110 4.03 -5.53 -4.33
N MET A 111 4.21 -4.43 -5.04
CA MET A 111 4.47 -3.11 -4.45
C MET A 111 3.25 -2.58 -3.68
N VAL A 112 2.05 -2.68 -4.27
CA VAL A 112 0.79 -2.30 -3.62
C VAL A 112 0.55 -3.11 -2.36
N GLU A 113 0.74 -4.43 -2.42
CA GLU A 113 0.57 -5.32 -1.28
C GLU A 113 1.58 -5.03 -0.16
N ARG A 114 2.86 -4.80 -0.50
CA ARG A 114 3.87 -4.36 0.46
C ARG A 114 3.47 -3.05 1.14
N THR A 115 2.97 -2.08 0.38
CA THR A 115 2.55 -0.78 0.92
C THR A 115 1.35 -0.90 1.86
N ARG A 116 0.35 -1.72 1.50
CA ARG A 116 -0.79 -2.03 2.39
C ARG A 116 -0.33 -2.64 3.72
N ARG A 117 0.60 -3.59 3.67
CA ARG A 117 1.17 -4.20 4.89
C ARG A 117 1.89 -3.18 5.76
N THR A 118 2.72 -2.32 5.17
CA THR A 118 3.41 -1.26 5.91
C THR A 118 2.42 -0.32 6.59
N ILE A 119 1.35 0.10 5.90
CA ILE A 119 0.31 0.93 6.52
C ILE A 119 -0.38 0.17 7.64
N ALA A 120 -0.72 -1.10 7.46
CA ALA A 120 -1.32 -1.91 8.51
C ALA A 120 -0.43 -2.05 9.76
N LEU A 121 0.90 -2.01 9.59
CA LEU A 121 1.86 -1.93 10.70
C LEU A 121 1.86 -0.53 11.35
N VAL A 122 1.71 0.54 10.55
CA VAL A 122 1.50 1.92 11.04
C VAL A 122 0.24 2.05 11.86
N GLN A 123 -0.87 1.47 11.42
CA GLN A 123 -2.12 1.50 12.18
C GLN A 123 -2.00 0.76 13.52
N ARG A 124 -1.12 -0.25 13.59
CA ARG A 124 -0.81 -1.01 14.82
C ARG A 124 0.24 -0.34 15.72
N GLY A 125 0.84 0.77 15.30
CA GLY A 125 1.90 1.44 16.04
C GLY A 125 3.24 0.67 16.04
N GLU A 126 3.37 -0.35 15.20
CA GLU A 126 4.53 -1.25 15.10
C GLU A 126 5.55 -0.80 14.04
N VAL A 127 5.46 0.44 13.56
CA VAL A 127 6.38 0.90 12.52
C VAL A 127 7.79 0.97 13.08
N PRO A 128 8.78 0.43 12.36
CA PRO A 128 10.20 0.65 12.64
C PRO A 128 10.61 2.08 12.23
N PHE A 129 9.85 3.10 12.64
CA PHE A 129 10.44 4.43 12.70
C PHE A 129 11.46 4.39 13.83
N GLU A 130 12.71 4.63 13.46
CA GLU A 130 13.79 4.85 14.41
C GLU A 130 13.35 6.00 15.33
N PRO A 131 13.17 5.76 16.64
CA PRO A 131 12.86 6.84 17.55
C PRO A 131 13.98 7.88 17.41
N PRO A 132 13.67 9.19 17.51
CA PRO A 132 14.73 10.19 17.48
C PRO A 132 15.78 9.78 18.51
N LYS A 133 17.07 9.78 18.14
CA LYS A 133 18.19 9.25 18.97
C LYS A 133 18.20 9.76 20.41
N ARG A 134 17.45 10.83 20.69
CA ARG A 134 17.30 11.49 21.99
C ARG A 134 16.00 11.16 22.76
N ALA A 135 15.10 10.30 22.26
CA ALA A 135 13.84 9.98 22.95
C ALA A 135 14.06 9.24 24.28
N VAL A 136 14.96 8.25 24.29
CA VAL A 136 15.33 7.49 25.49
C VAL A 136 15.95 8.39 26.58
N PRO A 137 16.96 9.24 26.28
CA PRO A 137 17.50 10.13 27.31
C PRO A 137 16.50 11.19 27.76
N VAL A 138 15.62 11.70 26.89
CA VAL A 138 14.56 12.65 27.31
C VAL A 138 13.56 11.96 28.26
N ALA A 139 13.17 10.72 27.98
CA ALA A 139 12.31 9.94 28.87
C ALA A 139 12.97 9.72 30.25
N ALA A 140 14.27 9.44 30.29
CA ALA A 140 15.03 9.33 31.54
C ALA A 140 15.06 10.66 32.30
N VAL A 141 15.29 11.79 31.62
CA VAL A 141 15.28 13.13 32.25
C VAL A 141 13.91 13.48 32.83
N ILE A 142 12.82 13.21 32.10
CA ILE A 142 11.45 13.41 32.60
C ILE A 142 11.22 12.56 33.86
N GLY A 143 11.65 11.30 33.83
CA GLY A 143 11.63 10.42 34.99
C GLY A 143 12.38 11.01 36.19
N VAL A 144 13.61 11.48 35.97
CA VAL A 144 14.44 12.10 37.02
C VAL A 144 13.75 13.31 37.63
N VAL A 145 13.24 14.24 36.83
CA VAL A 145 12.58 15.46 37.33
C VAL A 145 11.37 15.12 38.21
N ILE A 146 10.55 14.15 37.78
CA ILE A 146 9.37 13.74 38.53
C ILE A 146 9.76 12.96 39.80
N GLY A 147 10.80 12.13 39.73
CA GLY A 147 11.35 11.43 40.89
C GLY A 147 11.88 12.38 41.96
N VAL A 148 12.56 13.46 41.56
CA VAL A 148 13.01 14.51 42.50
C VAL A 148 11.81 15.21 43.15
N LEU A 149 10.81 15.62 42.37
CA LEU A 149 9.60 16.27 42.90
C LEU A 149 8.85 15.37 43.89
N ALA A 150 8.75 14.08 43.60
CA ALA A 150 8.11 13.10 44.49
C ALA A 150 8.91 12.91 45.79
N ALA A 151 10.24 12.84 45.72
CA ALA A 151 11.10 12.75 46.90
C ALA A 151 10.98 14.00 47.80
N ILE A 152 10.91 15.19 47.21
CA ILE A 152 10.68 16.45 47.94
C ILE A 152 9.30 16.44 48.62
N GLY A 153 8.25 16.04 47.89
CA GLY A 153 6.90 15.96 48.44
C GLY A 153 6.79 14.95 49.60
N ALA A 154 7.45 13.80 49.48
CA ALA A 154 7.55 12.82 50.56
C ALA A 154 8.31 13.38 51.78
N GLY A 155 9.43 14.07 51.56
CA GLY A 155 10.19 14.73 52.64
C GLY A 155 9.41 15.84 53.35
N MET A 156 8.62 16.62 52.61
CA MET A 156 7.72 17.62 53.20
C MET A 156 6.64 16.97 54.06
N LEU A 157 6.06 15.86 53.59
CA LEU A 157 5.02 15.15 54.34
C LEU A 157 5.57 14.50 55.61
N LEU A 158 6.81 14.00 55.59
CA LEU A 158 7.47 13.44 56.77
C LEU A 158 7.90 14.50 57.78
N SER A 159 8.33 15.68 57.32
CA SER A 159 8.80 16.75 58.22
C SER A 159 7.66 17.46 58.98
N ASP A 160 6.43 17.36 58.50
CA ASP A 160 5.23 17.91 59.17
C ASP A 160 4.68 16.98 60.27
N SER A 161 5.08 15.71 60.30
CA SER A 161 4.66 14.75 61.33
C SER A 161 5.60 14.74 62.54
N LYS A 162 5.44 15.70 63.46
CA LYS A 162 6.17 15.75 64.74
C LYS A 162 5.47 15.05 65.90
N ASP A 163 4.18 14.75 65.78
CA ASP A 163 3.40 14.10 66.83
C ASP A 163 3.19 12.60 66.55
N GLY A 164 3.47 11.75 67.55
CA GLY A 164 3.46 10.29 67.40
C GLY A 164 2.11 9.66 66.99
N HIS A 165 1.02 10.43 66.96
CA HIS A 165 -0.30 9.98 66.48
C HIS A 165 -0.49 10.17 64.97
N THR A 166 0.25 11.06 64.30
CA THR A 166 0.13 11.33 62.85
C THR A 166 1.24 10.69 62.01
N GLN A 167 2.25 10.13 62.65
CA GLN A 167 3.42 9.52 62.00
C GLN A 167 3.09 8.33 61.08
N ALA A 168 2.13 7.48 61.47
CA ALA A 168 1.73 6.36 60.62
C ALA A 168 1.01 6.85 59.33
N LEU A 169 0.24 7.94 59.44
CA LEU A 169 -0.50 8.52 58.32
C LEU A 169 0.43 9.25 57.35
N SER A 170 1.41 10.00 57.87
CA SER A 170 2.42 10.68 57.03
C SER A 170 3.34 9.69 56.31
N GLN A 171 3.73 8.60 56.96
CA GLN A 171 4.49 7.52 56.31
C GLN A 171 3.72 6.85 55.18
N ALA A 172 2.44 6.52 55.41
CA ALA A 172 1.59 5.94 54.37
C ALA A 172 1.39 6.93 53.20
N GLY A 173 1.16 8.21 53.49
CA GLY A 173 1.04 9.24 52.46
C GLY A 173 2.31 9.43 51.65
N ALA A 174 3.49 9.33 52.26
CA ALA A 174 4.76 9.48 51.57
C ALA A 174 5.03 8.32 50.60
N LEU A 175 4.69 7.09 51.00
CA LEU A 175 4.74 5.94 50.11
C LEU A 175 3.80 6.11 48.90
N VAL A 176 2.60 6.64 49.13
CA VAL A 176 1.65 6.95 48.04
C VAL A 176 2.24 8.01 47.09
N VAL A 177 2.84 9.08 47.62
CA VAL A 177 3.47 10.15 46.82
C VAL A 177 4.63 9.61 45.98
N VAL A 178 5.48 8.76 46.56
CA VAL A 178 6.59 8.11 45.85
C VAL A 178 6.06 7.18 44.75
N PHE A 179 5.04 6.39 45.05
CA PHE A 179 4.44 5.47 44.07
C PHE A 179 3.77 6.24 42.91
N ILE A 180 2.96 7.25 43.22
CA ILE A 180 2.35 8.11 42.20
C ILE A 180 3.43 8.80 41.36
N GLY A 181 4.50 9.31 42.00
CA GLY A 181 5.62 9.93 41.32
C GLY A 181 6.30 9.01 40.31
N ALA A 182 6.51 7.73 40.65
CA ALA A 182 7.16 6.77 39.77
C ALA A 182 6.35 6.52 38.48
N PHE A 183 5.03 6.61 38.55
CA PHE A 183 4.14 6.42 37.40
C PHE A 183 3.68 7.72 36.72
N ALA A 184 3.77 8.87 37.39
CA ALA A 184 3.34 10.17 36.86
C ALA A 184 4.18 10.63 35.65
N GLY A 185 5.37 10.07 35.44
CA GLY A 185 6.17 10.32 34.23
C GLY A 185 5.59 9.72 32.96
N ILE A 186 4.77 8.68 33.06
CA ILE A 186 4.15 8.01 31.91
C ILE A 186 3.17 8.93 31.16
N PRO A 187 2.18 9.58 31.80
CA PRO A 187 1.27 10.48 31.09
C PRO A 187 1.99 11.73 30.55
N VAL A 188 2.99 12.26 31.25
CA VAL A 188 3.78 13.43 30.78
C VAL A 188 4.57 13.07 29.53
N LEU A 189 5.27 11.94 29.55
CA LEU A 189 6.01 11.41 28.41
C LEU A 189 5.08 11.08 27.23
N SER A 190 3.92 10.49 27.52
CA SER A 190 2.91 10.16 26.51
C SER A 190 2.34 11.42 25.85
N GLY A 191 2.03 12.46 26.65
CA GLY A 191 1.58 13.75 26.15
C GLY A 191 2.63 14.47 25.32
N TRP A 192 3.89 14.46 25.75
CA TRP A 192 5.02 15.05 25.00
C TRP A 192 5.28 14.32 23.67
N LEU A 193 5.30 12.98 23.68
CA LEU A 193 5.45 12.18 22.46
C LEU A 193 4.26 12.35 21.51
N ALA A 194 3.04 12.42 22.04
CA ALA A 194 1.83 12.64 21.24
C ALA A 194 1.80 14.03 20.60
N THR A 195 2.15 15.08 21.35
CA THR A 195 2.10 16.47 20.87
C THR A 195 3.26 16.81 19.94
N ARG A 196 4.49 16.38 20.28
CA ARG A 196 5.69 16.78 19.54
C ARG A 196 6.09 15.82 18.43
N HIS A 197 5.84 14.53 18.61
CA HIS A 197 6.28 13.49 17.67
C HIS A 197 5.14 12.70 17.03
N ARG A 198 3.90 12.81 17.54
CA ARG A 198 2.75 12.01 17.10
C ARG A 198 3.00 10.49 17.14
N ILE A 199 3.85 10.04 18.06
CA ILE A 199 4.22 8.62 18.23
C ILE A 199 3.73 8.14 19.61
N GLY A 200 3.26 6.89 19.71
CA GLY A 200 2.91 6.26 20.98
C GLY A 200 4.14 5.86 21.82
N PRO A 201 4.03 5.82 23.16
CA PRO A 201 5.13 5.40 24.03
C PRO A 201 5.46 3.92 23.81
N ARG A 202 6.73 3.61 23.53
CA ARG A 202 7.23 2.22 23.48
C ARG A 202 7.61 1.73 24.89
N PRO A 203 7.60 0.39 25.14
CA PRO A 203 7.99 -0.18 26.43
C PRO A 203 9.36 0.29 26.92
N ILE A 204 10.32 0.48 26.00
CA ILE A 204 11.67 0.97 26.33
C ILE A 204 11.67 2.41 26.87
N HIS A 205 10.77 3.28 26.39
CA HIS A 205 10.64 4.65 26.88
C HIS A 205 10.02 4.68 28.29
N ILE A 206 9.02 3.82 28.52
CA ILE A 206 8.38 3.65 29.83
C ILE A 206 9.42 3.14 30.84
N GLY A 207 10.19 2.11 30.46
CA GLY A 207 11.28 1.57 31.28
C GLY A 207 12.33 2.63 31.63
N ALA A 208 12.81 3.40 30.64
CA ALA A 208 13.78 4.47 30.87
C ALA A 208 13.25 5.56 31.82
N CYS A 209 11.95 5.91 31.70
CA CYS A 209 11.30 6.89 32.57
C CYS A 209 11.21 6.39 34.02
N ILE A 210 10.76 5.14 34.23
CA ILE A 210 10.66 4.53 35.55
C ILE A 210 12.05 4.41 36.20
N VAL A 211 13.05 3.92 35.46
CA VAL A 211 14.43 3.81 35.95
C VAL A 211 14.98 5.18 36.34
N GLY A 212 14.77 6.21 35.51
CA GLY A 212 15.18 7.58 35.85
C GLY A 212 14.52 8.10 37.13
N ALA A 213 13.22 7.86 37.31
CA ALA A 213 12.49 8.26 38.51
C ALA A 213 13.00 7.55 39.77
N VAL A 214 13.18 6.22 39.70
CA VAL A 214 13.68 5.41 40.83
C VAL A 214 15.09 5.82 41.21
N VAL A 215 16.00 6.00 40.23
CA VAL A 215 17.37 6.44 40.48
C VAL A 215 17.38 7.80 41.17
N ALA A 216 16.55 8.75 40.73
CA ALA A 216 16.45 10.05 41.34
C ALA A 216 15.90 10.00 42.78
N MET A 217 14.86 9.21 43.03
CA MET A 217 14.32 9.01 44.38
C MET A 217 15.35 8.40 45.33
N CYS A 218 16.06 7.36 44.88
CA CYS A 218 17.13 6.74 45.67
C CYS A 218 18.29 7.71 45.96
N ALA A 219 18.66 8.54 44.98
CA ALA A 219 19.70 9.56 45.17
C ALA A 219 19.28 10.67 46.13
N MET A 220 17.98 10.99 46.20
CA MET A 220 17.41 12.00 47.10
C MET A 220 17.10 11.48 48.51
N ALA A 221 17.00 10.17 48.70
CA ALA A 221 16.78 9.55 50.01
C ALA A 221 17.77 10.04 51.11
N PRO A 222 19.10 10.08 50.90
CA PRO A 222 20.01 10.57 51.94
C PRO A 222 19.82 12.06 52.28
N PHE A 223 19.27 12.87 51.38
CA PHE A 223 19.07 14.30 51.61
C PHE A 223 17.72 14.64 52.26
N THR A 224 16.73 13.75 52.14
CA THR A 224 15.36 13.96 52.61
C THR A 224 15.07 13.31 53.95
N PHE A 225 15.89 12.32 54.37
CA PHE A 225 15.71 11.56 55.62
C PHE A 225 16.72 11.90 56.73
N VAL A 226 17.61 12.88 56.52
CA VAL A 226 18.68 13.26 57.48
C VAL A 226 18.42 14.63 58.17
N GLY A 227 17.24 15.23 57.98
CA GLY A 227 16.80 16.44 58.68
C GLY A 227 15.73 16.15 59.72
#